data_AF-A0AAU4QY48-F1
#
_entry.id   AF-A0AAU4QY48-F1
#
_cell.length_a   1.000
_cell.length_b   1.000
_cell.length_c   1.000
_cell.angle_alpha   90.00
_cell.angle_beta   90.00
_cell.angle_gamma   90.00
#
_symmetry.space_group_name_H-M   'P 1'
#
loop_
_entity.id
_entity.type
_entity.pdbx_description
1 polymer ?
#
loop_
_entity_poly.entity_id
_entity_poly.type
_entity_poly.pdbx_seq_one_letter_code
_entity_poly.pdbx_strand_id
1 'polypeptide(L)'
;MDFAFDARTEELCAKLLAFMDEYVYPAEAVAEEQRAELASPWDTPAVVEELKAEARRQGLWNLFLPDREYGAGLTNLQYAPLAEITGRSPHLAPTATNCAAPDTGNMEVLSQFGDEQQKKQWLEPLLAGEIRSAFAMTEPDVASSDATNITTHIERDGDEYVITGRKWYISGAMNPDCKILIVMGKTDPDGEDIRRQQSMVLVPRDTPGVTIKRAMQVFGYEDHSHGGHAEVIFDHARVPVSNLVGEEGGGFAIAQARLGPGRIHHCMRLIGMAERAIELMCRRAVSRNAFGKALAQQGVVHNWIADARVTVEQLRLLVLKTAWLMDTVGNKGAHTEIQSIKIATPRAVVDIIDRAIQLHGAGGVSQDFPLAELYAGARTLMIADGPDEVHQRSLARRELKKYL
;
A
#
# COMPACT_ATOMS: atom_id res chain seq x y z
N MET A 1 -3.95 31.01 7.81
CA MET A 1 -3.83 29.71 7.14
C MET A 1 -5.24 29.19 7.04
N ASP A 2 -5.69 28.89 5.83
CA ASP A 2 -6.97 28.25 5.61
C ASP A 2 -6.73 26.74 5.53
N PHE A 3 -7.42 25.97 6.37
CA PHE A 3 -7.29 24.51 6.44
C PHE A 3 -8.48 23.81 5.78
N ALA A 4 -9.45 24.55 5.25
CA ALA A 4 -10.58 23.98 4.54
C ALA A 4 -10.10 23.30 3.25
N PHE A 5 -10.78 22.22 2.88
CA PHE A 5 -10.60 21.60 1.57
C PHE A 5 -11.34 22.41 0.51
N ASP A 6 -10.94 22.25 -0.75
CA ASP A 6 -11.70 22.85 -1.85
C ASP A 6 -13.03 22.11 -2.07
N ALA A 7 -13.97 22.76 -2.76
CA ALA A 7 -15.31 22.22 -3.00
C ALA A 7 -15.29 20.86 -3.72
N ARG A 8 -14.31 20.63 -4.60
CA ARG A 8 -14.16 19.35 -5.33
C ARG A 8 -13.80 18.22 -4.36
N THR A 9 -12.87 18.49 -3.46
CA THR A 9 -12.42 17.54 -2.44
C THR A 9 -13.55 17.26 -1.44
N GLU A 10 -14.27 18.29 -0.99
CA GLU A 10 -15.44 18.13 -0.10
C GLU A 10 -16.55 17.29 -0.76
N GLU A 11 -16.87 17.53 -2.04
CA GLU A 11 -17.85 16.74 -2.78
C GLU A 11 -17.44 15.26 -2.90
N LEU A 12 -16.18 15.00 -3.23
CA LEU A 12 -15.66 13.63 -3.32
C LEU A 12 -15.62 12.94 -1.95
N CYS A 13 -15.25 13.65 -0.89
CA CYS A 13 -15.31 13.13 0.47
C CYS A 13 -16.74 12.76 0.86
N ALA A 14 -17.72 13.62 0.57
CA ALA A 14 -19.13 13.34 0.86
C ALA A 14 -19.64 12.11 0.09
N LYS A 15 -19.33 12.02 -1.21
CA LYS A 15 -19.67 10.85 -2.04
C LYS A 15 -19.02 9.57 -1.53
N LEU A 16 -17.73 9.63 -1.21
CA LEU A 16 -16.99 8.47 -0.74
C LEU A 16 -17.45 8.02 0.65
N LEU A 17 -17.79 8.93 1.56
CA LEU A 17 -18.38 8.59 2.86
C LEU A 17 -19.73 7.89 2.70
N ALA A 18 -20.61 8.39 1.82
CA ALA A 18 -21.87 7.73 1.51
C ALA A 18 -21.63 6.33 0.90
N PHE A 19 -20.67 6.20 -0.02
CA PHE A 19 -20.28 4.90 -0.58
C PHE A 19 -19.77 3.93 0.49
N MET A 20 -18.99 4.41 1.48
CA MET A 20 -18.53 3.58 2.59
C MET A 20 -19.71 3.07 3.44
N ASP A 21 -20.64 3.95 3.80
CA ASP A 21 -21.79 3.63 4.66
C ASP A 21 -22.82 2.73 3.98
N GLU A 22 -23.13 3.00 2.71
CA GLU A 22 -24.18 2.30 1.96
C GLU A 22 -23.70 0.98 1.35
N TYR A 23 -22.42 0.86 1.01
CA TYR A 23 -21.91 -0.28 0.24
C TYR A 23 -20.74 -1.00 0.93
N VAL A 24 -19.69 -0.29 1.36
CA VAL A 24 -18.47 -0.96 1.84
C VAL A 24 -18.64 -1.62 3.21
N TYR A 25 -19.09 -0.89 4.24
CA TYR A 25 -19.22 -1.48 5.59
C TYR A 25 -20.24 -2.64 5.62
N PRO A 26 -21.42 -2.56 4.96
CA PRO A 26 -22.30 -3.71 4.85
C PRO A 26 -21.66 -4.91 4.15
N ALA A 27 -20.80 -4.67 3.17
CA ALA A 27 -20.11 -5.72 2.42
C ALA A 27 -18.99 -6.43 3.20
N GLU A 28 -18.53 -5.91 4.34
CA GLU A 28 -17.46 -6.55 5.11
C GLU A 28 -17.85 -7.96 5.60
N ALA A 29 -19.05 -8.09 6.16
CA ALA A 29 -19.57 -9.39 6.60
C ALA A 29 -19.82 -10.31 5.40
N VAL A 30 -20.40 -9.78 4.32
CA VAL A 30 -20.69 -10.52 3.09
C VAL A 30 -19.40 -11.05 2.44
N ALA A 31 -18.34 -10.24 2.42
CA ALA A 31 -17.05 -10.62 1.87
C ALA A 31 -16.41 -11.77 2.65
N GLU A 32 -16.56 -11.78 3.98
CA GLU A 32 -16.06 -12.86 4.83
C GLU A 32 -16.86 -14.16 4.63
N GLU A 33 -18.19 -14.07 4.59
CA GLU A 33 -19.08 -15.20 4.30
C GLU A 33 -18.76 -15.82 2.92
N GLN A 34 -18.67 -14.99 1.88
CA GLN A 34 -18.33 -15.45 0.53
C GLN A 34 -16.93 -16.06 0.47
N ARG A 35 -15.95 -15.51 1.22
CA ARG A 35 -14.58 -16.04 1.24
C ARG A 35 -14.52 -17.47 1.79
N ALA A 36 -15.32 -17.78 2.80
CA ALA A 36 -15.40 -19.12 3.36
C ALA A 36 -15.93 -20.17 2.37
N GLU A 37 -16.62 -19.74 1.32
CA GLU A 37 -17.22 -20.59 0.28
C GLU A 37 -16.37 -20.70 -1.00
N LEU A 38 -15.29 -19.92 -1.11
CA LEU A 38 -14.43 -19.93 -2.30
C LEU A 38 -13.70 -21.26 -2.48
N ALA A 39 -13.54 -21.68 -3.73
CA ALA A 39 -12.76 -22.87 -4.07
C ALA A 39 -11.27 -22.70 -3.74
N SER A 40 -10.75 -21.47 -3.87
CA SER A 40 -9.41 -21.07 -3.48
C SER A 40 -9.49 -19.82 -2.60
N PRO A 41 -8.74 -19.77 -1.48
CA PRO A 41 -8.71 -18.59 -0.60
C PRO A 41 -8.14 -17.33 -1.29
N TRP A 42 -7.50 -17.51 -2.45
CA TRP A 42 -6.90 -16.43 -3.24
C TRP A 42 -7.85 -15.81 -4.26
N ASP A 43 -9.02 -16.41 -4.45
CA ASP A 43 -10.04 -15.88 -5.35
C ASP A 43 -10.70 -14.63 -4.75
N THR A 44 -11.25 -13.80 -5.63
CA THR A 44 -11.90 -12.55 -5.24
C THR A 44 -13.39 -12.81 -4.92
N PRO A 45 -13.88 -12.48 -3.70
CA PRO A 45 -15.30 -12.57 -3.39
C PRO A 45 -16.14 -11.74 -4.37
N ALA A 46 -17.30 -12.25 -4.80
CA ALA A 46 -18.16 -11.60 -5.79
C ALA A 46 -18.57 -10.17 -5.39
N VAL A 47 -18.79 -9.93 -4.10
CA VAL A 47 -19.14 -8.60 -3.56
C VAL A 47 -18.08 -7.54 -3.88
N VAL A 48 -16.80 -7.92 -4.03
CA VAL A 48 -15.74 -6.98 -4.41
C VAL A 48 -15.94 -6.46 -5.84
N GLU A 49 -16.37 -7.32 -6.78
CA GLU A 49 -16.66 -6.90 -8.15
C GLU A 49 -17.92 -6.03 -8.23
N GLU A 50 -18.93 -6.31 -7.40
CA GLU A 50 -20.11 -5.46 -7.25
C GLU A 50 -19.73 -4.06 -6.73
N LEU A 51 -18.86 -4.00 -5.70
CA LEU A 51 -18.33 -2.74 -5.18
C LEU A 51 -17.53 -1.96 -6.24
N LYS A 52 -16.70 -2.65 -7.04
CA LYS A 52 -15.94 -2.01 -8.14
C LYS A 52 -16.87 -1.42 -9.20
N ALA A 53 -17.92 -2.16 -9.58
CA ALA A 53 -18.91 -1.68 -10.55
C ALA A 53 -19.64 -0.44 -10.02
N GLU A 54 -20.02 -0.45 -8.75
CA GLU A 54 -20.71 0.67 -8.10
C GLU A 54 -19.80 1.90 -7.95
N ALA A 55 -18.56 1.72 -7.51
CA ALA A 55 -17.58 2.80 -7.41
C ALA A 55 -17.37 3.49 -8.76
N ARG A 56 -17.25 2.74 -9.87
CA ARG A 56 -17.18 3.32 -11.21
C ARG A 56 -18.41 4.10 -11.59
N ARG A 57 -19.61 3.57 -11.31
CA ARG A 57 -20.89 4.24 -11.59
C ARG A 57 -20.97 5.60 -10.91
N GLN A 58 -20.39 5.73 -9.73
CA GLN A 58 -20.33 6.98 -8.96
C GLN A 58 -19.13 7.87 -9.29
N GLY A 59 -18.21 7.44 -10.17
CA GLY A 59 -16.98 8.17 -10.50
C GLY A 59 -15.90 8.11 -9.41
N LEU A 60 -15.95 7.12 -8.53
CA LEU A 60 -14.99 6.88 -7.44
C LEU A 60 -13.91 5.87 -7.87
N TRP A 61 -13.25 6.13 -9.01
CA TRP A 61 -12.34 5.18 -9.64
C TRP A 61 -11.00 5.82 -10.03
N ASN A 62 -9.89 5.11 -9.84
CA ASN A 62 -8.52 5.60 -10.12
C ASN A 62 -8.21 6.97 -9.47
N LEU A 63 -8.75 7.20 -8.26
CA LEU A 63 -8.67 8.49 -7.56
C LEU A 63 -7.23 8.89 -7.21
N PHE A 64 -6.33 7.91 -7.08
CA PHE A 64 -4.92 8.11 -6.73
C PHE A 64 -4.08 8.72 -7.86
N LEU A 65 -4.50 8.58 -9.12
CA LEU A 65 -3.67 8.89 -10.27
C LEU A 65 -3.90 10.35 -10.72
N PRO A 66 -2.86 11.21 -10.67
CA PRO A 66 -2.99 12.65 -10.98
C PRO A 66 -3.06 12.94 -12.48
N ASP A 67 -2.78 11.94 -13.32
CA ASP A 67 -2.96 12.04 -14.76
C ASP A 67 -4.47 12.09 -15.09
N ARG A 68 -4.90 13.05 -15.92
CA ARG A 68 -6.31 13.23 -16.29
C ARG A 68 -6.77 12.31 -17.41
N GLU A 69 -5.85 11.77 -18.19
CA GLU A 69 -6.13 10.79 -19.24
C GLU A 69 -6.44 9.43 -18.61
N TYR A 70 -5.64 9.03 -17.62
CA TYR A 70 -5.71 7.71 -17.01
C TYR A 70 -6.45 7.66 -15.66
N GLY A 71 -6.54 8.79 -14.95
CA GLY A 71 -7.03 8.88 -13.58
C GLY A 71 -7.99 10.04 -13.33
N ALA A 72 -8.26 10.28 -12.04
CA ALA A 72 -9.16 11.34 -11.62
C ALA A 72 -8.55 12.76 -11.71
N GLY A 73 -7.24 12.88 -11.93
CA GLY A 73 -6.59 14.19 -12.02
C GLY A 73 -6.66 14.98 -10.71
N LEU A 74 -6.54 14.29 -9.58
CA LEU A 74 -6.48 14.88 -8.25
C LEU A 74 -5.04 15.23 -7.90
N THR A 75 -4.84 16.32 -7.16
CA THR A 75 -3.55 16.57 -6.52
C THR A 75 -3.36 15.63 -5.33
N ASN A 76 -2.13 15.49 -4.82
CA ASN A 76 -1.88 14.68 -3.62
C ASN A 76 -2.72 15.18 -2.44
N LEU A 77 -2.84 16.51 -2.29
CA LEU A 77 -3.64 17.12 -1.22
C LEU A 77 -5.13 16.81 -1.35
N GLN A 78 -5.68 16.79 -2.57
CA GLN A 78 -7.08 16.42 -2.82
C GLN A 78 -7.34 14.93 -2.57
N TYR A 79 -6.37 14.07 -2.90
CA TYR A 79 -6.49 12.62 -2.69
C TYR A 79 -6.31 12.21 -1.23
N ALA A 80 -5.53 12.96 -0.43
CA ALA A 80 -5.22 12.65 0.95
C ALA A 80 -6.43 12.28 1.84
N PRO A 81 -7.49 13.10 1.93
CA PRO A 81 -8.66 12.74 2.74
C PRO A 81 -9.46 11.56 2.15
N LEU A 82 -9.41 11.34 0.84
CA LEU A 82 -10.08 10.18 0.21
C LEU A 82 -9.37 8.87 0.58
N ALA A 83 -8.03 8.86 0.50
CA ALA A 83 -7.23 7.74 0.96
C ALA A 83 -7.41 7.48 2.47
N GLU A 84 -7.54 8.52 3.30
CA GLU A 84 -7.90 8.38 4.71
C GLU A 84 -9.25 7.67 4.90
N ILE A 85 -10.29 8.09 4.17
CA ILE A 85 -11.62 7.45 4.23
C ILE A 85 -11.54 5.96 3.84
N THR A 86 -10.88 5.63 2.73
CA THR A 86 -10.72 4.21 2.32
C THR A 86 -9.91 3.39 3.34
N GLY A 87 -8.99 4.03 4.06
CA GLY A 87 -8.20 3.41 5.11
C GLY A 87 -9.01 2.87 6.29
N ARG A 88 -10.27 3.32 6.44
CA ARG A 88 -11.18 2.77 7.45
C ARG A 88 -11.57 1.32 7.13
N SER A 89 -11.63 0.90 5.87
CA SER A 89 -11.86 -0.51 5.48
C SER A 89 -10.77 -0.96 4.51
N PRO A 90 -9.55 -1.21 5.01
CA PRO A 90 -8.39 -1.42 4.13
C PRO A 90 -8.53 -2.65 3.23
N HIS A 91 -9.28 -3.68 3.68
CA HIS A 91 -9.49 -4.93 2.95
C HIS A 91 -10.43 -4.83 1.75
N LEU A 92 -11.31 -3.81 1.72
CA LEU A 92 -12.32 -3.65 0.66
C LEU A 92 -12.21 -2.32 -0.06
N ALA A 93 -12.21 -1.19 0.65
CA ALA A 93 -12.41 0.13 0.05
C ALA A 93 -11.32 0.53 -0.97
N PRO A 94 -10.01 0.31 -0.72
CA PRO A 94 -8.98 0.59 -1.72
C PRO A 94 -9.16 -0.25 -2.98
N THR A 95 -9.49 -1.55 -2.86
CA THR A 95 -9.70 -2.43 -4.02
C THR A 95 -10.97 -2.05 -4.78
N ALA A 96 -12.05 -1.73 -4.07
CA ALA A 96 -13.32 -1.28 -4.64
C ALA A 96 -13.18 0.02 -5.47
N THR A 97 -12.19 0.85 -5.18
CA THR A 97 -11.96 2.15 -5.87
C THR A 97 -10.74 2.11 -6.81
N ASN A 98 -10.14 0.94 -7.02
CA ASN A 98 -8.88 0.72 -7.76
C ASN A 98 -7.66 1.50 -7.22
N CYS A 99 -7.68 1.77 -5.92
CA CYS A 99 -6.68 2.54 -5.19
C CYS A 99 -5.82 1.65 -4.27
N ALA A 100 -5.84 0.33 -4.46
CA ALA A 100 -5.08 -0.63 -3.66
C ALA A 100 -3.59 -0.69 -4.06
N ALA A 101 -2.72 -0.92 -3.06
CA ALA A 101 -1.35 -1.35 -3.32
C ALA A 101 -1.32 -2.87 -3.57
N PRO A 102 -0.37 -3.40 -4.36
CA PRO A 102 0.73 -2.69 -5.04
C PRO A 102 0.36 -2.09 -6.41
N ASP A 103 -0.88 -2.31 -6.87
CA ASP A 103 -1.36 -1.97 -8.21
C ASP A 103 -1.22 -0.48 -8.54
N THR A 104 -1.59 0.41 -7.62
CA THR A 104 -1.40 1.87 -7.76
C THR A 104 0.03 2.27 -8.12
N GLY A 105 1.02 1.80 -7.37
CA GLY A 105 2.43 2.10 -7.66
C GLY A 105 2.92 1.48 -8.97
N ASN A 106 2.35 0.35 -9.39
CA ASN A 106 2.70 -0.28 -10.66
C ASN A 106 2.08 0.45 -11.85
N MET A 107 0.83 0.92 -11.71
CA MET A 107 0.18 1.80 -12.68
C MET A 107 0.94 3.12 -12.83
N GLU A 108 1.41 3.73 -11.74
CA GLU A 108 2.26 4.93 -11.80
C GLU A 108 3.55 4.68 -12.58
N VAL A 109 4.23 3.55 -12.34
CA VAL A 109 5.45 3.18 -13.10
C VAL A 109 5.16 3.05 -14.58
N LEU A 110 4.12 2.30 -14.96
CA LEU A 110 3.77 2.10 -16.36
C LEU A 110 3.32 3.40 -17.04
N SER A 111 2.59 4.27 -16.33
CA SER A 111 2.18 5.57 -16.87
C SER A 111 3.36 6.49 -17.17
N GLN A 112 4.40 6.47 -16.33
CA GLN A 112 5.56 7.36 -16.44
C GLN A 112 6.68 6.82 -17.32
N PHE A 113 6.92 5.50 -17.28
CA PHE A 113 8.10 4.87 -17.87
C PHE A 113 7.77 3.78 -18.89
N GLY A 114 6.51 3.36 -18.98
CA GLY A 114 6.08 2.37 -19.95
C GLY A 114 6.06 2.94 -21.37
N ASP A 115 6.45 2.14 -22.35
CA ASP A 115 6.20 2.48 -23.75
C ASP A 115 4.73 2.24 -24.13
N GLU A 116 4.34 2.64 -25.35
CA GLU A 116 2.95 2.53 -25.81
C GLU A 116 2.43 1.08 -25.86
N GLN A 117 3.29 0.11 -26.16
CA GLN A 117 2.90 -1.30 -26.17
C GLN A 117 2.69 -1.81 -24.75
N GLN A 118 3.60 -1.47 -23.83
CA GLN A 118 3.50 -1.82 -22.41
C GLN A 118 2.28 -1.19 -21.75
N LYS A 119 1.98 0.08 -22.05
CA LYS A 119 0.77 0.76 -21.56
C LYS A 119 -0.48 0.06 -22.06
N LYS A 120 -0.58 -0.21 -23.36
CA LYS A 120 -1.74 -0.90 -23.93
C LYS A 120 -1.94 -2.30 -23.35
N GLN A 121 -0.86 -3.05 -23.20
CA GLN A 121 -0.92 -4.44 -22.76
C GLN A 121 -1.17 -4.58 -21.25
N TRP A 122 -0.64 -3.67 -20.44
CA TRP A 122 -0.63 -3.83 -18.97
C TRP A 122 -1.28 -2.68 -18.21
N LEU A 123 -1.02 -1.42 -18.60
CA LEU A 123 -1.60 -0.27 -17.90
C LEU A 123 -3.12 -0.20 -18.12
N GLU A 124 -3.60 -0.33 -19.36
CA GLU A 124 -5.04 -0.24 -19.66
C GLU A 124 -5.86 -1.28 -18.88
N PRO A 125 -5.51 -2.59 -18.85
CA PRO A 125 -6.25 -3.56 -18.04
C PRO A 125 -6.15 -3.32 -16.53
N LEU A 126 -5.03 -2.78 -16.02
CA LEU A 126 -4.89 -2.40 -14.60
C LEU A 126 -5.78 -1.19 -14.25
N LEU A 127 -5.82 -0.16 -15.11
CA LEU A 127 -6.71 0.99 -14.95
C LEU A 127 -8.18 0.58 -15.08
N ALA A 128 -8.45 -0.43 -15.91
CA ALA A 128 -9.74 -1.07 -16.05
C ALA A 128 -10.03 -2.08 -14.93
N GLY A 129 -9.13 -2.32 -13.97
CA GLY A 129 -9.32 -3.26 -12.85
C GLY A 129 -9.65 -4.70 -13.27
N GLU A 130 -9.24 -5.10 -14.48
CA GLU A 130 -9.49 -6.43 -15.06
C GLU A 130 -8.40 -7.44 -14.67
N ILE A 131 -7.20 -6.93 -14.38
CA ILE A 131 -6.07 -7.70 -13.88
C ILE A 131 -5.50 -7.04 -12.64
N ARG A 132 -4.66 -7.78 -11.93
CA ARG A 132 -3.79 -7.29 -10.87
C ARG A 132 -2.32 -7.43 -11.26
N SER A 133 -1.47 -6.81 -10.47
CA SER A 133 -0.03 -6.81 -10.64
C SER A 133 0.68 -6.97 -9.29
N ALA A 134 1.96 -7.32 -9.34
CA ALA A 134 2.80 -7.33 -8.16
C ALA A 134 4.19 -6.72 -8.42
N PHE A 135 4.81 -6.22 -7.37
CA PHE A 135 6.16 -5.63 -7.43
C PHE A 135 7.16 -6.54 -6.76
N ALA A 136 8.12 -7.05 -7.53
CA ALA A 136 9.06 -8.08 -7.12
C ALA A 136 10.47 -7.52 -6.92
N MET A 137 10.72 -6.97 -5.72
CA MET A 137 12.01 -6.38 -5.34
C MET A 137 12.73 -7.16 -4.25
N THR A 138 12.07 -7.39 -3.12
CA THR A 138 12.68 -7.96 -1.92
C THR A 138 13.14 -9.41 -2.11
N GLU A 139 14.35 -9.71 -1.65
CA GLU A 139 14.98 -11.03 -1.68
C GLU A 139 15.14 -11.60 -0.27
N PRO A 140 14.99 -12.92 -0.08
CA PRO A 140 15.10 -13.55 1.24
C PRO A 140 16.55 -13.70 1.72
N ASP A 141 17.50 -13.85 0.78
CA ASP A 141 18.88 -14.25 1.10
C ASP A 141 19.82 -13.04 1.28
N VAL A 142 19.30 -11.81 1.13
CA VAL A 142 20.05 -10.55 1.31
C VAL A 142 19.23 -9.50 2.05
N ALA A 143 19.93 -8.59 2.73
CA ALA A 143 19.31 -7.45 3.41
C ALA A 143 18.81 -6.41 2.38
N SER A 144 17.60 -6.63 1.87
CA SER A 144 16.95 -5.86 0.80
C SER A 144 16.54 -4.43 1.18
N SER A 145 16.69 -4.05 2.45
CA SER A 145 16.51 -2.66 2.90
C SER A 145 17.57 -1.72 2.34
N ASP A 146 18.75 -2.26 1.98
CA ASP A 146 19.67 -1.64 1.05
C ASP A 146 19.46 -2.23 -0.34
N ALA A 147 18.86 -1.44 -1.23
CA ALA A 147 18.51 -1.90 -2.57
C ALA A 147 19.72 -2.34 -3.39
N THR A 148 20.94 -1.87 -3.09
CA THR A 148 22.15 -2.30 -3.81
C THR A 148 22.53 -3.76 -3.57
N ASN A 149 21.97 -4.39 -2.53
CA ASN A 149 22.23 -5.79 -2.19
C ASN A 149 21.43 -6.78 -3.03
N ILE A 150 20.43 -6.33 -3.82
CA ILE A 150 19.63 -7.20 -4.69
C ILE A 150 20.53 -7.99 -5.64
N THR A 151 20.30 -9.29 -5.75
CA THR A 151 21.16 -10.26 -6.48
C THR A 151 20.47 -10.98 -7.63
N THR A 152 19.13 -10.92 -7.73
CA THR A 152 18.39 -11.50 -8.86
C THR A 152 19.02 -11.06 -10.17
N HIS A 153 19.46 -12.03 -10.97
CA HIS A 153 20.22 -11.80 -12.19
C HIS A 153 19.25 -11.68 -13.37
N ILE A 154 19.49 -10.69 -14.22
CA ILE A 154 18.73 -10.45 -15.45
C ILE A 154 19.77 -10.38 -16.58
N GLU A 155 19.99 -11.50 -17.26
CA GLU A 155 20.96 -11.60 -18.34
C GLU A 155 20.28 -11.32 -19.67
N ARG A 156 20.91 -10.54 -20.54
CA ARG A 156 20.44 -10.41 -21.92
C ARG A 156 21.02 -11.54 -22.78
N ASP A 157 20.14 -12.31 -23.40
CA ASP A 157 20.47 -13.39 -24.34
C ASP A 157 19.74 -13.12 -25.67
N GLY A 158 20.43 -12.44 -26.59
CA GLY A 158 19.86 -12.03 -27.88
C GLY A 158 18.73 -11.00 -27.75
N ASP A 159 17.52 -11.40 -28.17
CA ASP A 159 16.28 -10.63 -28.12
C ASP A 159 15.43 -10.92 -26.86
N GLU A 160 15.98 -11.65 -25.90
CA GLU A 160 15.34 -11.95 -24.62
C GLU A 160 16.19 -11.55 -23.41
N TYR A 161 15.53 -11.37 -22.26
CA TYR A 161 16.14 -11.41 -20.94
C TYR A 161 15.86 -12.75 -20.27
N VAL A 162 16.88 -13.32 -19.64
CA VAL A 162 16.82 -14.53 -18.80
C VAL A 162 16.94 -14.13 -17.35
N ILE A 163 15.93 -14.46 -16.55
CA ILE A 163 15.79 -14.00 -15.16
C ILE A 163 15.94 -15.19 -14.22
N THR A 164 16.91 -15.09 -13.30
CA THR A 164 17.18 -16.11 -12.28
C THR A 164 17.31 -15.47 -10.91
N GLY A 165 16.50 -15.92 -9.96
CA GLY A 165 16.52 -15.40 -8.59
C GLY A 165 15.31 -15.80 -7.77
N ARG A 166 15.27 -15.31 -6.53
CA ARG A 166 14.20 -15.61 -5.58
C ARG A 166 13.74 -14.33 -4.90
N LYS A 167 12.44 -14.08 -4.94
CA LYS A 167 11.78 -12.92 -4.35
C LYS A 167 10.80 -13.37 -3.27
N TRP A 168 10.54 -12.52 -2.28
CA TRP A 168 9.55 -12.81 -1.23
C TRP A 168 8.84 -11.55 -0.74
N TYR A 169 7.69 -11.74 -0.10
CA TYR A 169 6.74 -10.67 0.21
C TYR A 169 6.23 -9.93 -1.04
N ILE A 170 5.98 -10.69 -2.11
CA ILE A 170 5.45 -10.15 -3.37
C ILE A 170 3.92 -10.07 -3.24
N SER A 171 3.45 -8.94 -2.71
CA SER A 171 2.04 -8.69 -2.42
C SER A 171 1.17 -8.82 -3.66
N GLY A 172 0.01 -9.46 -3.53
CA GLY A 172 -0.97 -9.67 -4.60
C GLY A 172 -0.70 -10.89 -5.49
N ALA A 173 0.52 -11.45 -5.49
CA ALA A 173 0.90 -12.48 -6.44
C ALA A 173 0.29 -13.87 -6.18
N MET A 174 -0.35 -14.10 -5.02
CA MET A 174 -1.12 -15.33 -4.80
C MET A 174 -2.46 -15.30 -5.53
N ASN A 175 -3.04 -14.11 -5.77
CA ASN A 175 -4.30 -13.97 -6.49
C ASN A 175 -4.12 -14.36 -7.97
N PRO A 176 -4.99 -15.21 -8.54
CA PRO A 176 -4.88 -15.69 -9.91
C PRO A 176 -5.05 -14.58 -10.97
N ASP A 177 -5.68 -13.46 -10.62
CA ASP A 177 -5.82 -12.29 -11.49
C ASP A 177 -4.55 -11.42 -11.52
N CYS A 178 -3.55 -11.70 -10.67
CA CYS A 178 -2.24 -11.08 -10.80
C CYS A 178 -1.53 -11.55 -12.07
N LYS A 179 -1.71 -10.87 -13.20
CA LYS A 179 -1.18 -11.31 -14.50
C LYS A 179 0.26 -10.86 -14.77
N ILE A 180 0.73 -9.82 -14.08
CA ILE A 180 2.04 -9.21 -14.36
C ILE A 180 2.86 -8.91 -13.11
N LEU A 181 4.15 -9.21 -13.16
CA LEU A 181 5.13 -8.86 -12.13
C LEU A 181 6.07 -7.77 -12.67
N ILE A 182 6.29 -6.69 -11.92
CA ILE A 182 7.39 -5.75 -12.18
C ILE A 182 8.59 -6.23 -11.34
N VAL A 183 9.58 -6.83 -12.00
CA VAL A 183 10.72 -7.48 -11.35
C VAL A 183 11.94 -6.56 -11.37
N MET A 184 12.54 -6.35 -10.20
CA MET A 184 13.81 -5.64 -10.07
C MET A 184 14.96 -6.63 -9.93
N GLY A 185 16.00 -6.48 -10.75
CA GLY A 185 17.20 -7.33 -10.71
C GLY A 185 18.41 -6.65 -11.33
N LYS A 186 19.59 -7.27 -11.21
CA LYS A 186 20.85 -6.78 -11.76
C LYS A 186 20.99 -7.18 -13.23
N THR A 187 21.12 -6.19 -14.10
CA THR A 187 21.46 -6.35 -15.53
C THR A 187 22.94 -6.13 -15.81
N ASP A 188 23.62 -5.38 -14.93
CA ASP A 188 25.06 -5.14 -15.02
C ASP A 188 25.69 -5.31 -13.62
N PRO A 189 25.92 -6.54 -13.15
CA PRO A 189 26.38 -6.80 -11.78
C PRO A 189 27.80 -6.25 -11.50
N ASP A 190 28.60 -6.04 -12.54
CA ASP A 190 30.00 -5.58 -12.47
C ASP A 190 30.17 -4.09 -12.80
N GLY A 191 29.08 -3.39 -13.14
CA GLY A 191 29.11 -1.97 -13.51
C GLY A 191 29.65 -1.06 -12.40
N GLU A 192 30.40 -0.02 -12.79
CA GLU A 192 31.10 0.88 -11.85
C GLU A 192 30.16 1.67 -10.92
N ASP A 193 29.01 2.11 -11.44
CA ASP A 193 27.98 2.77 -10.62
C ASP A 193 26.98 1.74 -10.10
N ILE A 194 27.10 1.42 -8.81
CA ILE A 194 26.23 0.48 -8.11
C ILE A 194 24.73 0.81 -8.25
N ARG A 195 24.35 2.08 -8.47
CA ARG A 195 22.94 2.50 -8.65
C ARG A 195 22.44 2.32 -10.08
N ARG A 196 23.32 1.99 -11.02
CA ARG A 196 23.04 1.70 -12.42
C ARG A 196 23.14 0.21 -12.76
N GLN A 197 23.44 -0.65 -11.79
CA GLN A 197 23.53 -2.09 -12.00
C GLN A 197 22.18 -2.78 -12.20
N GLN A 198 21.07 -2.10 -11.90
CA GLN A 198 19.75 -2.71 -11.73
C GLN A 198 18.73 -2.16 -12.71
N SER A 199 17.85 -3.03 -13.20
CA SER A 199 16.76 -2.70 -14.13
C SER A 199 15.41 -3.19 -13.61
N MET A 200 14.33 -2.71 -14.24
CA MET A 200 12.96 -3.17 -14.02
C MET A 200 12.48 -3.90 -15.27
N VAL A 201 11.98 -5.12 -15.12
CA VAL A 201 11.47 -5.93 -16.25
C VAL A 201 10.06 -6.42 -15.94
N LEU A 202 9.17 -6.31 -16.92
CA LEU A 202 7.82 -6.85 -16.89
C LEU A 202 7.88 -8.37 -17.12
N VAL A 203 7.38 -9.16 -16.18
CA VAL A 203 7.38 -10.63 -16.27
C VAL A 203 5.95 -11.14 -16.11
N PRO A 204 5.29 -11.60 -17.18
CA PRO A 204 3.98 -12.23 -17.08
C PRO A 204 4.01 -13.39 -16.08
N ARG A 205 2.99 -13.49 -15.22
CA ARG A 205 2.97 -14.48 -14.12
C ARG A 205 3.17 -15.91 -14.61
N ASP A 206 2.59 -16.24 -15.76
CA ASP A 206 2.58 -17.60 -16.30
C ASP A 206 3.77 -17.87 -17.26
N THR A 207 4.80 -17.01 -17.25
CA THR A 207 6.04 -17.23 -18.00
C THR A 207 6.70 -18.54 -17.51
N PRO A 208 7.09 -19.47 -18.41
CA PRO A 208 7.86 -20.66 -18.02
C PRO A 208 9.10 -20.28 -17.20
N GLY A 209 9.32 -20.97 -16.09
CA GLY A 209 10.38 -20.65 -15.13
C GLY A 209 9.93 -19.73 -13.98
N VAL A 210 8.72 -19.16 -14.02
CA VAL A 210 8.14 -18.45 -12.87
C VAL A 210 7.32 -19.40 -12.00
N THR A 211 7.61 -19.44 -10.71
CA THR A 211 6.86 -20.24 -9.73
C THR A 211 6.41 -19.39 -8.56
N ILE A 212 5.10 -19.24 -8.38
CA ILE A 212 4.50 -18.71 -7.14
C ILE A 212 4.50 -19.83 -6.10
N LYS A 213 5.48 -19.82 -5.19
CA LYS A 213 5.82 -20.99 -4.36
C LYS A 213 4.90 -21.16 -3.17
N ARG A 214 4.68 -20.10 -2.39
CA ARG A 214 3.84 -20.13 -1.18
C ARG A 214 3.47 -18.72 -0.73
N ALA A 215 2.43 -18.63 0.08
CA ALA A 215 2.12 -17.43 0.83
C ALA A 215 3.09 -17.25 2.03
N MET A 216 3.36 -15.98 2.34
CA MET A 216 3.98 -15.51 3.56
C MET A 216 2.88 -15.15 4.56
N GLN A 217 3.18 -15.33 5.85
CA GLN A 217 2.25 -14.99 6.93
C GLN A 217 2.79 -13.82 7.76
N VAL A 218 1.89 -12.96 8.20
CA VAL A 218 2.16 -11.85 9.11
C VAL A 218 1.33 -12.09 10.37
N PHE A 219 1.98 -12.45 11.49
CA PHE A 219 1.29 -12.86 12.72
C PHE A 219 0.25 -13.99 12.52
N GLY A 220 0.45 -14.84 11.51
CA GLY A 220 -0.47 -15.92 11.13
C GLY A 220 -1.51 -15.53 10.08
N TYR A 221 -1.64 -14.24 9.74
CA TYR A 221 -2.52 -13.79 8.66
C TYR A 221 -1.86 -13.97 7.30
N GLU A 222 -2.60 -14.51 6.34
CA GLU A 222 -2.17 -14.72 4.96
C GLU A 222 -2.63 -13.61 4.00
N ASP A 223 -3.41 -12.66 4.50
CA ASP A 223 -3.89 -11.49 3.76
C ASP A 223 -4.64 -11.83 2.45
N HIS A 224 -5.56 -12.80 2.53
CA HIS A 224 -6.35 -13.29 1.39
C HIS A 224 -7.07 -12.16 0.64
N SER A 225 -7.60 -11.17 1.35
CA SER A 225 -8.31 -10.01 0.78
C SER A 225 -7.48 -9.20 -0.24
N HIS A 226 -6.16 -9.16 -0.09
CA HIS A 226 -5.28 -8.44 -0.99
C HIS A 226 -4.53 -9.36 -1.97
N GLY A 227 -4.81 -10.66 -1.97
CA GLY A 227 -4.06 -11.65 -2.78
C GLY A 227 -2.74 -12.08 -2.14
N GLY A 228 -2.64 -11.96 -0.81
CA GLY A 228 -1.51 -12.41 0.00
C GLY A 228 -0.17 -11.82 -0.35
N HIS A 229 0.88 -12.44 0.18
CA HIS A 229 2.27 -12.07 -0.04
C HIS A 229 3.05 -13.30 -0.50
N ALA A 230 3.53 -13.34 -1.74
CA ALA A 230 4.15 -14.56 -2.26
C ALA A 230 5.67 -14.63 -2.05
N GLU A 231 6.19 -15.84 -1.85
CA GLU A 231 7.54 -16.23 -2.27
C GLU A 231 7.48 -16.63 -3.75
N VAL A 232 8.30 -16.00 -4.60
CA VAL A 232 8.34 -16.20 -6.05
C VAL A 232 9.73 -16.63 -6.48
N ILE A 233 9.83 -17.69 -7.26
CA ILE A 233 11.08 -18.19 -7.85
C ILE A 233 11.08 -17.89 -9.34
N PHE A 234 12.19 -17.37 -9.82
CA PHE A 234 12.52 -17.24 -11.24
C PHE A 234 13.66 -18.21 -11.53
N ASP A 235 13.37 -19.24 -12.30
CA ASP A 235 14.33 -20.26 -12.75
C ASP A 235 14.50 -20.14 -14.27
N HIS A 236 15.47 -19.32 -14.68
CA HIS A 236 15.76 -19.03 -16.09
C HIS A 236 14.52 -18.58 -16.89
N ALA A 237 13.66 -17.77 -16.26
CA ALA A 237 12.45 -17.27 -16.92
C ALA A 237 12.81 -16.33 -18.05
N ARG A 238 12.28 -16.56 -19.26
CA ARG A 238 12.63 -15.81 -20.48
C ARG A 238 11.51 -14.87 -20.90
N VAL A 239 11.86 -13.61 -21.15
CA VAL A 239 10.93 -12.59 -21.64
C VAL A 239 11.59 -11.75 -22.74
N PRO A 240 10.84 -11.18 -23.70
CA PRO A 240 11.42 -10.32 -24.72
C PRO A 240 12.13 -9.09 -24.14
N VAL A 241 13.16 -8.58 -24.82
CA VAL A 241 13.86 -7.34 -24.39
C VAL A 241 12.93 -6.12 -24.33
N SER A 242 11.81 -6.14 -25.08
CA SER A 242 10.77 -5.11 -25.00
C SER A 242 10.01 -5.09 -23.67
N ASN A 243 10.24 -6.04 -22.77
CA ASN A 243 9.67 -6.03 -21.42
C ASN A 243 10.47 -5.18 -20.43
N LEU A 244 11.63 -4.64 -20.82
CA LEU A 244 12.37 -3.66 -20.02
C LEU A 244 11.54 -2.38 -19.84
N VAL A 245 11.40 -1.92 -18.60
CA VAL A 245 10.72 -0.65 -18.30
C VAL A 245 11.74 0.48 -18.27
N GLY A 246 11.57 1.48 -19.13
CA GLY A 246 12.51 2.59 -19.27
C GLY A 246 13.80 2.15 -19.96
N GLU A 247 14.92 2.22 -19.24
CA GLU A 247 16.26 1.92 -19.77
C GLU A 247 17.03 0.95 -18.88
N GLU A 248 18.01 0.25 -19.46
CA GLU A 248 18.91 -0.61 -18.68
C GLU A 248 19.65 0.24 -17.65
N GLY A 249 19.74 -0.27 -16.42
CA GLY A 249 20.30 0.44 -15.27
C GLY A 249 19.38 1.51 -14.66
N GLY A 250 18.17 1.71 -15.19
CA GLY A 250 17.19 2.65 -14.68
C GLY A 250 16.44 2.20 -13.42
N GLY A 251 16.63 0.95 -12.98
CA GLY A 251 15.78 0.30 -11.97
C GLY A 251 15.81 0.97 -10.60
N PHE A 252 16.97 1.46 -10.14
CA PHE A 252 17.06 2.18 -8.88
C PHE A 252 16.25 3.48 -8.90
N ALA A 253 16.32 4.23 -10.01
CA ALA A 253 15.59 5.50 -10.16
C ALA A 253 14.08 5.27 -10.23
N ILE A 254 13.63 4.26 -11.00
CA ILE A 254 12.23 3.87 -11.11
C ILE A 254 11.68 3.42 -9.74
N ALA A 255 12.45 2.64 -8.97
CA ALA A 255 12.06 2.24 -7.62
C ALA A 255 11.83 3.46 -6.70
N GLN A 256 12.71 4.48 -6.75
CA GLN A 256 12.53 5.70 -5.96
C GLN A 256 11.32 6.52 -6.41
N ALA A 257 11.07 6.59 -7.73
CA ALA A 257 9.90 7.27 -8.28
C ALA A 257 8.59 6.62 -7.81
N ARG A 258 8.52 5.28 -7.83
CA ARG A 258 7.38 4.48 -7.35
C ARG A 258 7.14 4.61 -5.85
N LEU A 259 8.20 4.50 -5.05
CA LEU A 259 8.08 4.43 -3.59
C LEU A 259 7.73 5.77 -2.93
N GLY A 260 7.92 6.91 -3.60
CA GLY A 260 7.55 8.22 -3.08
C GLY A 260 6.04 8.36 -2.81
N PRO A 261 5.19 8.31 -3.85
CA PRO A 261 3.74 8.35 -3.71
C PRO A 261 3.18 7.18 -2.88
N GLY A 262 3.72 5.97 -3.06
CA GLY A 262 3.31 4.79 -2.27
C GLY A 262 3.38 5.01 -0.75
N ARG A 263 4.46 5.63 -0.26
CA ARG A 263 4.64 5.91 1.18
C ARG A 263 3.55 6.83 1.73
N ILE A 264 3.18 7.90 1.01
CA ILE A 264 2.15 8.81 1.50
C ILE A 264 0.76 8.18 1.43
N HIS A 265 0.45 7.41 0.39
CA HIS A 265 -0.83 6.69 0.28
C HIS A 265 -1.03 5.69 1.43
N HIS A 266 0.03 5.03 1.88
CA HIS A 266 0.00 4.18 3.07
C HIS A 266 -0.22 4.99 4.36
N CYS A 267 0.43 6.14 4.52
CA CYS A 267 0.24 6.99 5.70
C CYS A 267 -1.17 7.59 5.78
N MET A 268 -1.74 8.00 4.64
CA MET A 268 -3.13 8.47 4.58
C MET A 268 -4.10 7.38 5.06
N ARG A 269 -3.97 6.15 4.52
CA ARG A 269 -4.83 5.02 4.93
C ARG A 269 -4.64 4.62 6.39
N LEU A 270 -3.42 4.70 6.92
CA LEU A 270 -3.15 4.44 8.35
C LEU A 270 -3.94 5.39 9.27
N ILE A 271 -4.12 6.65 8.88
CA ILE A 271 -4.96 7.58 9.65
C ILE A 271 -6.41 7.08 9.69
N GLY A 272 -6.94 6.56 8.59
CA GLY A 272 -8.24 5.89 8.54
C GLY A 272 -8.35 4.68 9.46
N MET A 273 -7.32 3.84 9.49
CA MET A 273 -7.25 2.69 10.42
C MET A 273 -7.26 3.15 11.89
N ALA A 274 -6.53 4.23 12.21
CA ALA A 274 -6.53 4.82 13.55
C ALA A 274 -7.90 5.39 13.94
N GLU A 275 -8.57 6.11 13.04
CA GLU A 275 -9.94 6.62 13.28
C GLU A 275 -10.93 5.49 13.55
N ARG A 276 -10.86 4.40 12.79
CA ARG A 276 -11.69 3.21 13.04
C ARG A 276 -11.38 2.57 14.39
N ALA A 277 -10.11 2.46 14.76
CA ALA A 277 -9.72 1.92 16.05
C ALA A 277 -10.21 2.80 17.22
N ILE A 278 -10.13 4.13 17.10
CA ILE A 278 -10.66 5.08 18.09
C ILE A 278 -12.18 4.95 18.21
N GLU A 279 -12.90 4.85 17.10
CA GLU A 279 -14.35 4.64 17.13
C GLU A 279 -14.71 3.36 17.87
N LEU A 280 -14.07 2.23 17.54
CA LEU A 280 -14.29 0.96 18.21
C LEU A 280 -13.94 1.06 19.70
N MET A 281 -12.86 1.75 20.04
CA MET A 281 -12.47 2.01 21.44
C MET A 281 -13.57 2.75 22.19
N CYS A 282 -14.09 3.84 21.65
CA CYS A 282 -15.18 4.61 22.25
C CYS A 282 -16.47 3.79 22.41
N ARG A 283 -16.90 3.08 21.34
CA ARG A 283 -18.09 2.21 21.39
C ARG A 283 -17.95 1.10 22.43
N ARG A 284 -16.75 0.51 22.55
CA ARG A 284 -16.45 -0.50 23.57
C ARG A 284 -16.46 0.07 24.98
N ALA A 285 -15.88 1.26 25.16
CA ALA A 285 -15.81 1.94 26.45
C ALA A 285 -17.19 2.19 27.06
N VAL A 286 -18.15 2.64 26.24
CA VAL A 286 -19.50 2.99 26.72
C VAL A 286 -20.43 1.78 26.85
N SER A 287 -20.16 0.68 26.13
CA SER A 287 -21.05 -0.50 26.10
C SER A 287 -20.72 -1.58 27.12
N ARG A 288 -19.57 -1.49 27.82
CA ARG A 288 -19.11 -2.51 28.76
C ARG A 288 -18.92 -1.94 30.17
N ASN A 289 -19.26 -2.76 31.16
CA ASN A 289 -19.09 -2.46 32.58
C ASN A 289 -18.06 -3.43 33.20
N ALA A 290 -17.17 -2.91 34.04
CA ALA A 290 -16.25 -3.70 34.85
C ALA A 290 -16.04 -3.03 36.20
N PHE A 291 -15.95 -3.83 37.27
CA PHE A 291 -15.75 -3.32 38.64
C PHE A 291 -16.81 -2.28 39.05
N GLY A 292 -18.07 -2.52 38.71
CA GLY A 292 -19.22 -1.70 39.15
C GLY A 292 -19.47 -0.42 38.35
N LYS A 293 -18.71 -0.13 37.28
CA LYS A 293 -18.94 1.05 36.42
C LYS A 293 -18.58 0.78 34.96
N ALA A 294 -19.00 1.68 34.07
CA ALA A 294 -18.63 1.63 32.65
C ALA A 294 -17.12 1.75 32.48
N LEU A 295 -16.57 1.09 31.45
CA LEU A 295 -15.15 1.26 31.09
C LEU A 295 -14.83 2.73 30.76
N ALA A 296 -15.79 3.43 30.14
CA ALA A 296 -15.74 4.87 29.92
C ALA A 296 -15.69 5.73 31.20
N GLN A 297 -15.76 5.16 32.40
CA GLN A 297 -15.57 5.87 33.68
C GLN A 297 -14.24 5.49 34.37
N GLN A 298 -13.38 4.73 33.68
CA GLN A 298 -12.03 4.41 34.15
C GLN A 298 -11.06 5.47 33.62
N GLY A 299 -10.34 6.16 34.52
CA GLY A 299 -9.50 7.30 34.14
C GLY A 299 -8.44 6.98 33.08
N VAL A 300 -7.90 5.75 33.09
CA VAL A 300 -6.95 5.29 32.06
C VAL A 300 -7.54 5.28 30.65
N VAL A 301 -8.84 4.99 30.51
CA VAL A 301 -9.54 4.96 29.22
C VAL A 301 -9.72 6.39 28.68
N HIS A 302 -9.94 7.38 29.55
CA HIS A 302 -9.99 8.78 29.13
C HIS A 302 -8.65 9.22 28.53
N ASN A 303 -7.53 8.87 29.19
CA ASN A 303 -6.20 9.23 28.72
C ASN A 303 -5.93 8.61 27.34
N TRP A 304 -6.19 7.31 27.17
CA TRP A 304 -6.00 6.64 25.88
C TRP A 304 -6.79 7.28 24.73
N ILE A 305 -8.07 7.60 24.96
CA ILE A 305 -8.91 8.25 23.94
C ILE A 305 -8.41 9.67 23.64
N ALA A 306 -8.05 10.44 24.66
CA ALA A 306 -7.55 11.80 24.49
C ALA A 306 -6.21 11.82 23.74
N ASP A 307 -5.26 11.00 24.15
CA ASP A 307 -3.93 10.89 23.54
C ASP A 307 -4.04 10.42 22.08
N ALA A 308 -4.90 9.43 21.80
CA ALA A 308 -5.15 8.95 20.44
C ALA A 308 -5.74 10.04 19.55
N ARG A 309 -6.73 10.81 20.03
CA ARG A 309 -7.33 11.91 19.27
C ARG A 309 -6.31 12.99 18.93
N VAL A 310 -5.53 13.46 19.92
CA VAL A 310 -4.48 14.47 19.70
C VAL A 310 -3.44 13.96 18.70
N THR A 311 -3.01 12.71 18.85
CA THR A 311 -2.00 12.10 17.98
C THR A 311 -2.49 12.01 16.53
N VAL A 312 -3.73 11.57 16.31
CA VAL A 312 -4.32 11.48 14.96
C VAL A 312 -4.38 12.85 14.28
N GLU A 313 -4.80 13.90 14.98
CA GLU A 313 -4.83 15.25 14.39
C GLU A 313 -3.43 15.75 14.00
N GLN A 314 -2.42 15.49 14.84
CA GLN A 314 -1.03 15.86 14.53
C GLN A 314 -0.50 15.13 13.29
N LEU A 315 -0.77 13.83 13.18
CA LEU A 315 -0.37 13.02 12.03
C LEU A 315 -1.09 13.46 10.76
N ARG A 316 -2.40 13.71 10.84
CA ARG A 316 -3.20 14.19 9.71
C ARG A 316 -2.65 15.50 9.14
N LEU A 317 -2.37 16.47 10.00
CA LEU A 317 -1.76 17.74 9.56
C LEU A 317 -0.37 17.53 8.94
N LEU A 318 0.44 16.61 9.48
CA LEU A 318 1.75 16.29 8.90
C LEU A 318 1.63 15.62 7.52
N VAL A 319 0.66 14.72 7.34
CA VAL A 319 0.37 14.06 6.05
C VAL A 319 -0.16 15.07 5.04
N LEU A 320 -1.10 15.93 5.42
CA LEU A 320 -1.63 16.99 4.55
C LEU A 320 -0.54 18.00 4.15
N LYS A 321 0.33 18.40 5.09
CA LYS A 321 1.51 19.23 4.77
C LYS A 321 2.42 18.53 3.75
N THR A 322 2.69 17.23 3.95
CA THR A 322 3.51 16.46 3.01
C THR A 322 2.89 16.43 1.61
N ALA A 323 1.58 16.17 1.52
CA ALA A 323 0.84 16.15 0.27
C ALA A 323 0.91 17.51 -0.45
N TRP A 324 0.68 18.60 0.29
CA TRP A 324 0.83 19.97 -0.25
C TRP A 324 2.25 20.26 -0.76
N LEU A 325 3.30 19.80 -0.04
CA LEU A 325 4.69 19.95 -0.51
C LEU A 325 4.95 19.12 -1.77
N MET A 326 4.39 17.91 -1.87
CA MET A 326 4.52 17.11 -3.10
C MET A 326 3.88 17.84 -4.30
N ASP A 327 2.73 18.48 -4.10
CA ASP A 327 2.04 19.25 -5.15
C ASP A 327 2.78 20.54 -5.56
N THR A 328 3.50 21.18 -4.63
CA THR A 328 4.08 22.52 -4.86
C THR A 328 5.57 22.52 -5.17
N VAL A 329 6.34 21.58 -4.58
CA VAL A 329 7.80 21.49 -4.74
C VAL A 329 8.27 20.11 -5.25
N GLY A 330 7.33 19.22 -5.55
CA GLY A 330 7.59 17.87 -6.04
C GLY A 330 8.17 16.93 -4.99
N ASN A 331 8.21 15.64 -5.32
CA ASN A 331 8.65 14.57 -4.40
C ASN A 331 10.09 14.78 -3.87
N LYS A 332 11.00 15.31 -4.70
CA LYS A 332 12.38 15.63 -4.28
C LYS A 332 12.42 16.75 -3.24
N GLY A 333 11.59 17.78 -3.40
CA GLY A 333 11.45 18.87 -2.44
C GLY A 333 10.84 18.38 -1.13
N ALA A 334 9.78 17.58 -1.21
CA ALA A 334 9.04 17.02 -0.08
C ALA A 334 9.71 15.83 0.63
N HIS A 335 10.90 15.40 0.19
CA HIS A 335 11.52 14.14 0.64
C HIS A 335 11.73 14.05 2.18
N THR A 336 11.93 15.17 2.87
CA THR A 336 12.07 15.19 4.35
C THR A 336 10.74 14.83 4.98
N GLU A 337 9.67 15.49 4.57
CA GLU A 337 8.32 15.28 5.05
C GLU A 337 7.80 13.88 4.71
N ILE A 338 8.09 13.34 3.51
CA ILE A 338 7.76 11.95 3.14
C ILE A 338 8.39 10.94 4.12
N GLN A 339 9.64 11.17 4.54
CA GLN A 339 10.28 10.32 5.54
C GLN A 339 9.66 10.49 6.92
N SER A 340 9.39 11.74 7.32
CA SER A 340 8.77 12.05 8.61
C SER A 340 7.42 11.33 8.79
N ILE A 341 6.54 11.36 7.79
CA ILE A 341 5.26 10.65 7.87
C ILE A 341 5.44 9.13 7.88
N LYS A 342 6.41 8.60 7.12
CA LYS A 342 6.66 7.16 7.04
C LYS A 342 7.22 6.60 8.34
N ILE A 343 7.88 7.43 9.15
CA ILE A 343 8.34 7.07 10.51
C ILE A 343 7.21 7.26 11.52
N ALA A 344 6.60 8.45 11.55
CA ALA A 344 5.70 8.85 12.63
C ALA A 344 4.35 8.11 12.57
N THR A 345 3.78 7.96 11.38
CA THR A 345 2.41 7.46 11.21
C THR A 345 2.27 6.00 11.63
N PRO A 346 3.07 5.03 11.10
CA PRO A 346 2.91 3.63 11.48
C PRO A 346 3.13 3.39 12.97
N ARG A 347 4.14 4.02 13.58
CA ARG A 347 4.46 3.87 15.01
C ARG A 347 3.30 4.27 15.91
N ALA A 348 2.74 5.45 15.65
CA ALA A 348 1.65 5.98 16.44
C ALA A 348 0.34 5.19 16.23
N VAL A 349 0.02 4.82 14.99
CA VAL A 349 -1.19 4.04 14.69
C VAL A 349 -1.14 2.64 15.32
N VAL A 350 0.03 2.00 15.37
CA VAL A 350 0.22 0.72 16.07
C VAL A 350 -0.13 0.84 17.56
N ASP A 351 0.35 1.88 18.27
CA ASP A 351 0.01 2.07 19.69
C ASP A 351 -1.49 2.34 19.88
N ILE A 352 -2.12 3.16 19.02
CA ILE A 352 -3.56 3.43 19.08
C ILE A 352 -4.38 2.14 18.91
N ILE A 353 -4.03 1.31 17.93
CA ILE A 353 -4.71 0.03 17.70
C ILE A 353 -4.48 -0.91 18.88
N ASP A 354 -3.26 -0.97 19.44
CA ASP A 354 -2.96 -1.78 20.62
C ASP A 354 -3.82 -1.40 21.83
N ARG A 355 -4.05 -0.08 22.08
CA ARG A 355 -4.99 0.37 23.12
C ARG A 355 -6.43 -0.05 22.83
N ALA A 356 -6.85 0.00 21.56
CA ALA A 356 -8.16 -0.48 21.18
C ALA A 356 -8.31 -2.00 21.41
N ILE A 357 -7.29 -2.80 21.07
CA ILE A 357 -7.22 -4.24 21.36
C ILE A 357 -7.35 -4.48 22.86
N GLN A 358 -6.54 -3.79 23.67
CA GLN A 358 -6.53 -3.92 25.12
C GLN A 358 -7.90 -3.63 25.73
N LEU A 359 -8.61 -2.60 25.24
CA LEU A 359 -9.94 -2.25 25.72
C LEU A 359 -11.02 -3.29 25.33
N HIS A 360 -10.80 -4.02 24.22
CA HIS A 360 -11.69 -5.11 23.82
C HIS A 360 -11.44 -6.41 24.61
N GLY A 361 -10.31 -6.52 25.31
CA GLY A 361 -9.92 -7.74 26.04
C GLY A 361 -9.68 -8.89 25.06
N ALA A 362 -10.13 -10.11 25.39
CA ALA A 362 -9.97 -11.27 24.51
C ALA A 362 -10.57 -11.07 23.10
N GLY A 363 -11.65 -10.28 22.98
CA GLY A 363 -12.24 -9.97 21.66
C GLY A 363 -11.33 -9.10 20.79
N GLY A 364 -10.41 -8.32 21.38
CA GLY A 364 -9.50 -7.47 20.60
C GLY A 364 -8.48 -8.26 19.77
N VAL A 365 -8.22 -9.51 20.16
CA VAL A 365 -7.30 -10.44 19.47
C VAL A 365 -8.04 -11.54 18.70
N SER A 366 -9.38 -11.48 18.64
CA SER A 366 -10.20 -12.46 17.91
C SER A 366 -10.66 -11.90 16.56
N GLN A 367 -11.26 -12.77 15.76
CA GLN A 367 -11.88 -12.45 14.47
C GLN A 367 -13.18 -11.63 14.57
N ASP A 368 -13.74 -11.45 15.77
CA ASP A 368 -15.00 -10.73 15.96
C ASP A 368 -14.85 -9.20 15.75
N PHE A 369 -13.61 -8.72 15.74
CA PHE A 369 -13.27 -7.32 15.52
C PHE A 369 -12.09 -7.23 14.55
N PRO A 370 -12.02 -6.20 13.70
CA PRO A 370 -10.93 -6.05 12.74
C PRO A 370 -9.59 -5.68 13.39
N LEU A 371 -9.54 -5.47 14.71
CA LEU A 371 -8.41 -4.84 15.40
C LEU A 371 -7.09 -5.61 15.26
N ALA A 372 -7.13 -6.94 15.33
CA ALA A 372 -5.93 -7.76 15.22
C ALA A 372 -5.30 -7.71 13.81
N GLU A 373 -6.14 -7.74 12.76
CA GLU A 373 -5.68 -7.56 11.38
C GLU A 373 -5.21 -6.13 11.11
N LEU A 374 -5.92 -5.12 11.62
CA LEU A 374 -5.49 -3.73 11.54
C LEU A 374 -4.11 -3.55 12.19
N TYR A 375 -3.87 -4.18 13.34
CA TYR A 375 -2.57 -4.16 14.02
C TYR A 375 -1.48 -4.82 13.17
N ALA A 376 -1.74 -6.01 12.62
CA ALA A 376 -0.79 -6.72 11.76
C ALA A 376 -0.43 -5.90 10.50
N GLY A 377 -1.43 -5.30 9.86
CA GLY A 377 -1.23 -4.41 8.71
C GLY A 377 -0.41 -3.16 9.07
N ALA A 378 -0.78 -2.46 10.15
CA ALA A 378 -0.06 -1.27 10.59
C ALA A 378 1.39 -1.57 11.01
N ARG A 379 1.61 -2.69 11.71
CA ARG A 379 2.95 -3.13 12.11
C ARG A 379 3.83 -3.47 10.91
N THR A 380 3.26 -4.05 9.85
CA THR A 380 3.97 -4.36 8.60
C THR A 380 4.46 -3.09 7.90
N LEU A 381 3.72 -1.99 7.99
CA LEU A 381 4.09 -0.70 7.39
C LEU A 381 5.28 0.00 8.09
N MET A 382 5.77 -0.51 9.22
CA MET A 382 7.07 -0.11 9.78
C MET A 382 8.26 -0.77 9.06
N ILE A 383 8.01 -1.72 8.16
CA ILE A 383 9.02 -2.49 7.40
C ILE A 383 8.84 -2.28 5.90
N ALA A 384 7.61 -2.40 5.40
CA ALA A 384 7.27 -2.19 4.00
C ALA A 384 7.64 -0.77 3.53
N ASP A 385 7.99 -0.63 2.25
CA ASP A 385 8.47 0.62 1.61
C ASP A 385 9.67 1.29 2.32
N GLY A 386 10.48 0.46 2.99
CA GLY A 386 11.67 0.83 3.73
C GLY A 386 11.40 0.85 5.24
N PRO A 387 12.26 0.19 6.04
CA PRO A 387 12.09 0.16 7.49
C PRO A 387 12.36 1.54 8.10
N ASP A 388 11.77 1.79 9.27
CA ASP A 388 11.87 3.09 9.95
C ASP A 388 13.32 3.56 10.12
N GLU A 389 14.25 2.65 10.42
CA GLU A 389 15.66 2.97 10.66
C GLU A 389 16.35 3.51 9.40
N VAL A 390 15.96 3.03 8.22
CA VAL A 390 16.47 3.54 6.93
C VAL A 390 15.98 4.96 6.69
N HIS A 391 14.71 5.24 7.01
CA HIS A 391 14.14 6.58 6.91
C HIS A 391 14.77 7.53 7.94
N GLN A 392 14.91 7.10 9.19
CA GLN A 392 15.56 7.89 10.26
C GLN A 392 17.01 8.22 9.91
N ARG A 393 17.77 7.26 9.38
CA ARG A 393 19.15 7.49 8.92
C ARG A 393 19.21 8.54 7.82
N SER A 394 18.32 8.45 6.84
CA SER A 394 18.28 9.38 5.71
C SER A 394 17.86 10.79 6.16
N LEU A 395 16.86 10.87 7.02
CA LEU A 395 16.37 12.12 7.62
C LEU A 395 17.47 12.81 8.45
N ALA A 396 18.13 12.06 9.33
CA ALA A 396 19.22 12.57 10.17
C ALA A 396 20.40 13.11 9.34
N ARG A 397 20.80 12.39 8.28
CA ARG A 397 21.85 12.86 7.35
C ARG A 397 21.47 14.17 6.67
N ARG A 398 20.21 14.31 6.25
CA ARG A 398 19.73 15.54 5.60
C ARG A 398 19.66 16.72 6.58
N GLU A 399 19.30 16.47 7.83
CA GLU A 399 19.28 17.51 8.86
C GLU A 399 20.69 17.99 9.20
N LEU A 400 21.64 17.08 9.40
CA LEU A 400 23.04 17.41 9.69
C LEU A 400 23.73 18.16 8.54
N LYS A 401 23.38 17.87 7.28
CA LYS A 401 23.94 18.55 6.10
C LYS A 401 23.72 20.08 6.09
N LYS A 402 22.76 20.60 6.86
CA LYS A 402 22.55 22.06 6.98
C LYS A 402 23.65 22.75 7.80
N TYR A 403 24.44 21.98 8.54
CA TYR A 403 25.44 22.46 9.52
C TYR A 403 26.87 21.98 9.20
N LEU A 404 27.03 21.19 8.13
CA LEU A 404 28.31 20.75 7.56
C LEU A 404 28.51 21.44 6.22
#